data_AF-A0A225UWF1-F1
#
_entry.id   AF-A0A225UWF1-F1
#
_cell.length_a   1.000
_cell.length_b   1.000
_cell.length_c   1.000
_cell.angle_alpha   90.00
_cell.angle_beta   90.00
_cell.angle_gamma   90.00
#
_symmetry.space_group_name_H-M   'P 1'
#
loop_
_entity.id
_entity.type
_entity.pdbx_description
1 polymer ?
#
loop_
_entity_poly.entity_id
_entity_poly.type
_entity_poly.pdbx_seq_one_letter_code
_entity_poly.pdbx_strand_id
1 'polypeptide(L)'
;MFDEKASISDRKNWWEKFTNMSVQGGWTSQVKIRELKMPSAVRNWRGQLPKHVQSSWKSLSAEFRREYLKSRTSEPERYFTMRQKSSESTLDFFYRLNEAAVKAGIKYRKSKKEREEHIKRFLKNLKDSQLKVVLRTQRFKDLEDLVYVLKQDRDAVVDGYDSSSSRADNIPSSRHRPKGRAFIGLSENEAGWDSEGHVRFEDEADEVSPQVESKIVERGSLGGPSAEVRVQPTPTEQDIHNAVYRAMENAGWRPHQSGFQSGW
;
A
#
# COMPACT_ATOMS: atom_id res chain seq x y z
N MET A 1 -3.43 2.53 -20.52
CA MET A 1 -4.61 3.43 -20.61
C MET A 1 -5.34 3.39 -19.28
N PHE A 2 -6.00 4.46 -18.84
CA PHE A 2 -6.79 4.44 -17.60
C PHE A 2 -8.02 3.52 -17.76
N ASP A 3 -8.32 2.70 -16.74
CA ASP A 3 -9.52 1.87 -16.68
C ASP A 3 -10.37 2.27 -15.47
N GLU A 4 -11.58 2.79 -15.73
CA GLU A 4 -12.51 3.21 -14.69
C GLU A 4 -13.12 2.05 -13.90
N LYS A 5 -13.15 0.85 -14.49
CA LYS A 5 -13.72 -0.36 -13.88
C LYS A 5 -12.71 -1.11 -13.01
N ALA A 6 -11.44 -0.75 -13.10
CA ALA A 6 -10.39 -1.33 -12.28
C ALA A 6 -10.59 -1.04 -10.78
N SER A 7 -9.89 -1.80 -9.94
CA SER A 7 -9.94 -1.60 -8.50
C SER A 7 -9.47 -0.19 -8.14
N ILE A 8 -9.93 0.36 -7.00
CA ILE A 8 -9.46 1.68 -6.54
C ILE A 8 -7.93 1.70 -6.36
N SER A 9 -7.33 0.58 -5.98
CA SER A 9 -5.87 0.47 -5.85
C SER A 9 -5.20 0.60 -7.22
N ASP A 10 -5.67 -0.11 -8.23
CA ASP A 10 -5.09 -0.06 -9.57
C ASP A 10 -5.25 1.33 -10.20
N ARG A 11 -6.41 1.95 -10.01
CA ARG A 11 -6.64 3.32 -10.47
C ARG A 11 -5.71 4.34 -9.79
N LYS A 12 -5.47 4.20 -8.48
CA LYS A 12 -4.50 5.04 -7.75
C LYS A 12 -3.07 4.81 -8.21
N ASN A 13 -2.67 3.55 -8.38
CA ASN A 13 -1.35 3.17 -8.88
C ASN A 13 -1.11 3.71 -10.31
N TRP A 14 -2.13 3.64 -11.17
CA TRP A 14 -2.06 4.23 -12.51
C TRP A 14 -1.85 5.75 -12.45
N TRP A 15 -2.61 6.43 -11.59
CA TRP A 15 -2.49 7.88 -11.40
C TRP A 15 -1.10 8.27 -10.91
N GLU A 16 -0.56 7.53 -9.94
CA GLU A 16 0.80 7.75 -9.43
C GLU A 16 1.86 7.57 -10.52
N LYS A 17 1.79 6.51 -11.31
CA LYS A 17 2.67 6.31 -12.46
C LYS A 17 2.57 7.46 -13.46
N PHE A 18 1.36 7.90 -13.79
CA PHE A 18 1.14 9.05 -14.66
C PHE A 18 1.78 10.33 -14.12
N THR A 19 1.57 10.63 -12.83
CA THR A 19 2.15 11.82 -12.21
C THR A 19 3.67 11.75 -12.18
N ASN A 20 4.25 10.60 -11.84
CA ASN A 20 5.70 10.42 -11.77
C ASN A 20 6.35 10.61 -13.15
N MET A 21 5.79 9.99 -14.20
CA MET A 21 6.26 10.22 -15.58
C MET A 21 6.16 11.70 -15.97
N SER A 22 5.07 12.38 -15.61
CA SER A 22 4.90 13.80 -15.93
C SER A 22 5.91 14.71 -15.24
N VAL A 23 6.37 14.32 -14.04
CA VAL A 23 7.39 15.07 -13.28
C VAL A 23 8.76 14.78 -13.87
N GLN A 24 9.10 13.51 -14.10
CA GLN A 24 10.39 13.10 -14.69
C GLN A 24 10.59 13.68 -16.10
N GLY A 25 9.54 13.72 -16.91
CA GLY A 25 9.58 14.29 -18.26
C GLY A 25 9.51 15.83 -18.30
N GLY A 26 9.41 16.52 -17.16
CA GLY A 26 9.28 17.98 -17.12
C GLY A 26 8.01 18.51 -17.79
N TRP A 27 6.92 17.76 -17.76
CA TRP A 27 5.71 18.09 -18.53
C TRP A 27 5.03 19.35 -18.01
N THR A 28 4.67 20.24 -18.93
CA THR A 28 3.84 21.40 -18.61
C THR A 28 2.41 20.97 -18.27
N SER A 29 1.64 21.84 -17.60
CA SER A 29 0.21 21.58 -17.32
C SER A 29 -0.58 21.25 -18.59
N GLN A 30 -0.26 21.88 -19.72
CA GLN A 30 -0.93 21.61 -21.00
C GLN A 30 -0.61 20.21 -21.52
N VAL A 31 0.65 19.79 -21.44
CA VAL A 31 1.06 18.42 -21.82
C VAL A 31 0.35 17.40 -20.94
N LYS A 32 0.29 17.60 -19.62
CA LYS A 32 -0.44 16.70 -18.70
C LYS A 32 -1.91 16.58 -19.06
N ILE A 33 -2.55 17.69 -19.43
CA ILE A 33 -3.97 17.72 -19.82
C ILE A 33 -4.22 16.97 -21.15
N ARG A 34 -3.28 17.05 -22.11
CA ARG A 34 -3.35 16.35 -23.41
C ARG A 34 -3.03 14.87 -23.27
N GLU A 35 -1.98 14.52 -22.52
CA GLU A 35 -1.48 13.16 -22.35
C GLU A 35 -2.27 12.33 -21.34
N LEU A 36 -3.20 12.93 -20.60
CA LEU A 36 -4.14 12.19 -19.77
C LEU A 36 -5.05 11.33 -20.69
N LYS A 37 -4.56 10.15 -21.06
CA LYS A 37 -5.18 9.19 -21.99
C LYS A 37 -6.37 8.53 -21.31
N MET A 38 -7.55 9.00 -21.69
CA MET A 38 -8.81 8.70 -21.00
C MET A 38 -9.76 7.92 -21.93
N PRO A 39 -10.41 6.85 -21.46
CA PRO A 39 -11.49 6.19 -22.20
C PRO A 39 -12.66 7.14 -22.45
N SER A 40 -13.53 6.80 -23.41
CA SER A 40 -14.63 7.68 -23.86
C SER A 40 -15.52 8.17 -22.73
N ALA A 41 -15.86 7.31 -21.75
CA ALA A 41 -16.64 7.70 -20.58
C ALA A 41 -16.00 8.86 -19.79
N VAL A 42 -14.69 8.78 -19.59
CA VAL A 42 -13.94 9.78 -18.82
C VAL A 42 -13.70 11.07 -19.63
N ARG A 43 -13.59 10.97 -20.96
CA ARG A 43 -13.60 12.14 -21.84
C ARG A 43 -14.95 12.86 -21.81
N ASN A 44 -16.06 12.11 -21.84
CA ASN A 44 -17.40 12.65 -21.74
C ASN A 44 -17.60 13.35 -20.39
N TRP A 45 -17.20 12.73 -19.28
CA TRP A 45 -17.21 13.35 -17.95
C TRP A 45 -16.43 14.66 -17.92
N ARG A 46 -15.21 14.69 -18.47
CA ARG A 46 -14.39 15.92 -18.54
C ARG A 46 -15.12 17.03 -19.30
N GLY A 47 -15.85 16.69 -20.37
CA GLY A 47 -16.65 17.62 -21.15
C GLY A 47 -17.76 18.32 -20.36
N GLN A 48 -18.23 17.70 -19.26
CA GLN A 48 -19.24 18.27 -18.37
C GLN A 48 -18.68 19.31 -17.38
N LEU A 49 -17.35 19.37 -17.21
CA LEU A 49 -16.72 20.31 -16.29
C LEU A 49 -16.65 21.72 -16.91
N PRO A 50 -16.66 22.80 -16.10
CA PRO A 50 -16.46 24.15 -16.62
C PRO A 50 -15.13 24.31 -17.37
N LYS A 51 -15.08 25.14 -18.41
CA LYS A 51 -13.87 25.33 -19.25
C LYS A 51 -12.61 25.69 -18.44
N HIS A 52 -12.76 26.53 -17.41
CA HIS A 52 -11.64 26.93 -16.54
C HIS A 52 -11.08 25.78 -15.68
N VAL A 53 -11.92 24.77 -15.38
CA VAL A 53 -11.49 23.54 -14.71
C VAL A 53 -10.76 22.65 -15.70
N GLN A 54 -11.30 22.50 -16.92
CA GLN A 54 -10.71 21.66 -17.96
C GLN A 54 -9.32 22.12 -18.43
N SER A 55 -9.05 23.43 -18.39
CA SER A 55 -7.78 24.03 -18.82
C SER A 55 -6.73 24.14 -17.72
N SER A 56 -7.13 23.98 -16.45
CA SER A 56 -6.22 24.04 -15.30
C SER A 56 -5.90 22.65 -14.80
N TRP A 57 -4.64 22.23 -14.90
CA TRP A 57 -4.20 20.91 -14.43
C TRP A 57 -4.51 20.73 -12.93
N LYS A 58 -4.32 21.77 -12.12
CA LYS A 58 -4.61 21.74 -10.68
C LYS A 58 -6.09 21.43 -10.42
N SER A 59 -7.00 22.10 -11.12
CA SER A 59 -8.44 21.92 -10.96
C SER A 59 -8.90 20.58 -11.55
N LEU A 60 -8.51 20.26 -12.78
CA LEU A 60 -8.87 19.00 -13.44
C LEU A 60 -8.39 17.77 -12.66
N SER A 61 -7.16 17.80 -12.14
CA SER A 61 -6.62 16.69 -11.34
C SER A 61 -7.29 16.53 -9.98
N ALA A 62 -7.80 17.61 -9.38
CA ALA A 62 -8.60 17.53 -8.15
C ALA A 62 -9.97 16.87 -8.42
N GLU A 63 -10.65 17.29 -9.48
CA GLU A 63 -11.90 16.69 -9.95
C GLU A 63 -11.72 15.21 -10.29
N PHE A 64 -10.66 14.88 -11.03
CA PHE A 64 -10.37 13.49 -11.43
C PHE A 64 -10.13 12.60 -10.21
N ARG A 65 -9.33 13.07 -9.24
CA ARG A 65 -9.09 12.35 -7.98
C ARG A 65 -10.40 12.12 -7.21
N ARG A 66 -11.29 13.11 -7.19
CA ARG A 66 -12.57 13.03 -6.48
C ARG A 66 -13.52 12.04 -7.12
N GLU A 67 -13.62 12.04 -8.45
CA GLU A 67 -14.54 11.19 -9.19
C GLU A 67 -14.04 9.75 -9.27
N TYR A 68 -12.78 9.56 -9.68
CA TYR A 68 -12.29 8.25 -10.10
C TYR A 68 -11.35 7.58 -9.10
N LEU A 69 -10.77 8.33 -8.15
CA LEU A 69 -9.79 7.80 -7.20
C LEU A 69 -10.30 7.77 -5.76
N LYS A 70 -11.50 8.31 -5.51
CA LYS A 70 -12.17 8.22 -4.21
C LYS A 70 -12.78 6.84 -4.03
N SER A 71 -12.52 6.22 -2.88
CA SER A 71 -13.22 4.99 -2.50
C SER A 71 -14.72 5.30 -2.39
N ARG A 72 -15.56 4.49 -3.04
CA ARG A 72 -17.03 4.60 -2.92
C ARG A 72 -17.51 4.31 -1.50
N THR A 73 -16.71 3.58 -0.72
CA THR A 73 -16.96 3.29 0.69
C THR A 73 -16.10 4.19 1.57
N SER A 74 -16.72 4.78 2.59
CA SER A 74 -16.00 5.55 3.62
C SER A 74 -15.09 4.64 4.46
N GLU A 75 -14.04 5.16 5.09
CA GLU A 75 -13.15 4.34 5.91
C GLU A 75 -13.89 3.63 7.07
N PRO A 76 -14.83 4.27 7.81
CA PRO A 76 -15.67 3.58 8.76
C PRO A 76 -16.50 2.46 8.12
N GLU A 77 -17.16 2.74 6.99
CA GLU A 77 -17.95 1.73 6.29
C GLU A 77 -17.09 0.53 5.85
N ARG A 78 -15.88 0.77 5.34
CA ARG A 78 -14.92 -0.30 5.01
C ARG A 78 -14.62 -1.15 6.22
N TYR A 79 -14.38 -0.56 7.38
CA TYR A 79 -14.13 -1.28 8.62
C TYR A 79 -15.37 -2.09 9.07
N PHE A 80 -16.55 -1.47 9.10
CA PHE A 80 -17.76 -2.10 9.63
C PHE A 80 -18.30 -3.23 8.74
N THR A 81 -18.08 -3.16 7.42
CA THR A 81 -18.56 -4.13 6.43
C THR A 81 -17.54 -5.19 6.04
N MET A 82 -16.31 -5.09 6.53
CA MET A 82 -15.21 -5.98 6.12
C MET A 82 -15.48 -7.45 6.46
N ARG A 83 -15.23 -8.34 5.50
CA ARG A 83 -15.30 -9.80 5.64
C ARG A 83 -14.02 -10.47 5.17
N GLN A 84 -13.73 -11.67 5.70
CA GLN A 84 -12.62 -12.48 5.23
C GLN A 84 -12.85 -12.90 3.76
N LYS A 85 -11.83 -12.74 2.91
CA LYS A 85 -11.81 -13.18 1.51
C LYS A 85 -11.52 -14.67 1.45
N SER A 86 -11.85 -15.34 0.33
CA SER A 86 -11.53 -16.77 0.14
C SER A 86 -10.05 -17.04 -0.08
N SER A 87 -9.32 -16.04 -0.58
CA SER A 87 -7.92 -16.18 -0.99
C SER A 87 -6.92 -15.76 0.10
N GLU A 88 -7.37 -15.33 1.27
CA GLU A 88 -6.50 -14.81 2.32
C GLU A 88 -6.56 -15.69 3.57
N SER A 89 -5.44 -15.81 4.27
CA SER A 89 -5.41 -16.52 5.56
C SER A 89 -6.18 -15.76 6.64
N THR A 90 -6.53 -16.45 7.73
CA THR A 90 -7.18 -15.84 8.90
C THR A 90 -6.31 -14.72 9.51
N LEU A 91 -4.99 -14.90 9.53
CA LEU A 91 -4.04 -13.92 10.01
C LEU A 91 -3.96 -12.68 9.08
N ASP A 92 -3.92 -12.89 7.76
CA ASP A 92 -3.92 -11.78 6.79
C ASP A 92 -5.20 -10.96 6.88
N PHE A 93 -6.33 -11.63 7.08
CA PHE A 93 -7.60 -10.95 7.33
C PHE A 93 -7.55 -10.09 8.59
N PHE A 94 -6.96 -10.60 9.68
CA PHE A 94 -6.79 -9.84 10.92
C PHE A 94 -5.96 -8.57 10.70
N TYR A 95 -4.83 -8.68 9.99
CA TYR A 95 -3.99 -7.52 9.67
C TYR A 95 -4.69 -6.51 8.76
N ARG A 96 -5.46 -6.97 7.77
CA ARG A 96 -6.25 -6.10 6.91
C ARG A 96 -7.36 -5.38 7.67
N LEU A 97 -7.97 -6.04 8.66
CA LEU A 97 -8.99 -5.43 9.53
C LEU A 97 -8.37 -4.40 10.49
N ASN A 98 -7.17 -4.68 11.02
CA ASN A 98 -6.37 -3.75 11.82
C ASN A 98 -6.09 -2.45 11.07
N GLU A 99 -5.64 -2.55 9.81
CA GLU A 99 -5.38 -1.39 8.96
C GLU A 99 -6.64 -0.53 8.75
N ALA A 100 -7.78 -1.17 8.46
CA ALA A 100 -9.05 -0.46 8.30
C ALA A 100 -9.54 0.20 9.59
N ALA A 101 -9.31 -0.43 10.75
CA ALA A 101 -9.64 0.17 12.03
C ALA A 101 -8.84 1.45 12.29
N VAL A 102 -7.53 1.46 11.98
CA VAL A 102 -6.69 2.67 12.07
C VAL A 102 -7.23 3.76 11.15
N LYS A 103 -7.54 3.43 9.89
CA LYS A 103 -8.10 4.39 8.91
C LYS A 103 -9.47 4.93 9.31
N ALA A 104 -10.27 4.13 10.02
CA ALA A 104 -11.55 4.52 10.58
C ALA A 104 -11.45 5.28 11.92
N GLY A 105 -10.25 5.46 12.47
CA GLY A 105 -10.04 6.16 13.75
C GLY A 105 -10.39 5.36 15.00
N ILE A 106 -10.53 4.03 14.88
CA ILE A 106 -10.84 3.14 16.01
C ILE A 106 -9.58 2.94 16.85
N LYS A 107 -9.60 3.27 18.14
CA LYS A 107 -8.42 3.20 19.02
C LYS A 107 -8.33 1.85 19.72
N TYR A 108 -8.47 0.76 18.97
CA TYR A 108 -8.47 -0.63 19.47
C TYR A 108 -7.19 -1.05 20.19
N ARG A 109 -6.06 -0.33 20.03
CA ARG A 109 -4.84 -0.54 20.82
C ARG A 109 -4.88 0.13 22.19
N LYS A 110 -5.56 1.28 22.31
CA LYS A 110 -5.55 2.14 23.51
C LYS A 110 -6.81 1.96 24.38
N SER A 111 -7.95 1.73 23.75
CA SER A 111 -9.25 1.56 24.43
C SER A 111 -9.58 0.08 24.57
N LYS A 112 -9.72 -0.39 25.81
CA LYS A 112 -10.16 -1.76 26.10
C LYS A 112 -11.52 -2.07 25.47
N LYS A 113 -12.47 -1.13 25.55
CA LYS A 113 -13.81 -1.29 24.96
C LYS A 113 -13.73 -1.46 23.44
N GLU A 114 -13.00 -0.58 22.75
CA GLU A 114 -12.84 -0.68 21.29
C GLU A 114 -12.04 -1.91 20.89
N ARG A 115 -11.07 -2.34 21.71
CA ARG A 115 -10.32 -3.59 21.51
C ARG A 115 -11.25 -4.79 21.51
N GLU A 116 -12.11 -4.92 22.53
CA GLU A 116 -13.08 -6.01 22.63
C GLU A 116 -14.07 -6.00 21.47
N GLU A 117 -14.58 -4.83 21.07
CA GLU A 117 -15.46 -4.69 19.91
C GLU A 117 -14.76 -5.05 18.60
N HIS A 118 -13.48 -4.70 18.46
CA HIS A 118 -12.66 -5.04 17.31
C HIS A 118 -12.43 -6.56 17.20
N ILE A 119 -12.08 -7.22 18.30
CA ILE A 119 -11.93 -8.69 18.36
C ILE A 119 -13.28 -9.36 18.03
N LYS A 120 -14.38 -8.90 18.61
CA LYS A 120 -15.72 -9.42 18.29
C LYS A 120 -16.04 -9.29 16.80
N ARG A 121 -15.65 -8.17 16.17
CA ARG A 121 -15.85 -7.93 14.74
C ARG A 121 -15.02 -8.86 13.87
N PHE A 122 -13.76 -9.08 14.23
CA PHE A 122 -12.91 -10.08 13.59
C PHE A 122 -13.58 -11.45 13.61
N LEU A 123 -13.94 -11.95 14.80
CA LEU A 123 -14.58 -13.25 14.97
C LEU A 123 -15.91 -13.36 14.23
N LYS A 124 -16.74 -12.30 14.21
CA LYS A 124 -18.01 -12.30 13.47
C LYS A 124 -17.79 -12.56 11.98
N ASN A 125 -16.74 -11.99 11.40
CA ASN A 125 -16.50 -11.91 9.96
C ASN A 125 -15.49 -12.94 9.43
N LEU A 126 -15.05 -13.89 10.27
CA LEU A 126 -14.33 -15.10 9.84
C LEU A 126 -15.20 -15.99 8.97
N LYS A 127 -14.56 -16.62 7.97
CA LYS A 127 -15.17 -17.63 7.10
C LYS A 127 -15.19 -19.00 7.76
N ASP A 128 -14.11 -19.39 8.42
CA ASP A 128 -14.01 -20.68 9.12
C ASP A 128 -14.94 -20.69 10.34
N SER A 129 -15.95 -21.55 10.30
CA SER A 129 -16.94 -21.71 11.37
C SER A 129 -16.39 -22.48 12.56
N GLN A 130 -15.51 -23.46 12.35
CA GLN A 130 -14.91 -24.25 13.43
C GLN A 130 -13.90 -23.40 14.21
N LEU A 131 -13.00 -22.72 13.50
CA LEU A 131 -12.05 -21.79 14.12
C LEU A 131 -12.80 -20.67 14.87
N LYS A 132 -13.92 -20.18 14.34
CA LYS A 132 -14.76 -19.19 15.03
C LYS A 132 -15.32 -19.71 16.35
N VAL A 133 -15.68 -20.99 16.46
CA VAL A 133 -16.14 -21.59 17.72
C VAL A 133 -14.98 -21.68 18.71
N VAL A 134 -13.83 -22.20 18.29
CA VAL A 134 -12.62 -22.32 19.12
C VAL A 134 -12.15 -20.96 19.64
N LEU A 135 -12.13 -19.94 18.79
CA LEU A 135 -11.72 -18.60 19.19
C LEU A 135 -12.77 -17.88 20.06
N ARG A 136 -14.04 -18.30 20.05
CA ARG A 136 -15.08 -17.74 20.93
C ARG A 136 -15.02 -18.30 22.34
N THR A 137 -14.57 -19.55 22.50
CA THR A 137 -14.38 -20.14 23.83
C THR A 137 -13.17 -19.54 24.54
N GLN A 138 -12.18 -19.07 23.78
CA GLN A 138 -11.02 -18.36 24.31
C GLN A 138 -11.37 -16.90 24.65
N ARG A 139 -10.86 -16.39 25.79
CA ARG A 139 -10.95 -14.96 26.13
C ARG A 139 -9.64 -14.26 25.82
N PHE A 140 -9.63 -13.49 24.74
CA PHE A 140 -8.51 -12.62 24.38
C PHE A 140 -8.64 -11.28 25.11
N LYS A 141 -7.72 -11.00 26.03
CA LYS A 141 -7.61 -9.68 26.70
C LYS A 141 -6.77 -8.71 25.87
N ASP A 142 -5.81 -9.26 25.13
CA ASP A 142 -4.86 -8.54 24.31
C ASP A 142 -4.80 -9.09 22.88
N LEU A 143 -4.35 -8.25 21.95
CA LEU A 143 -4.28 -8.59 20.52
C LEU A 143 -3.13 -9.55 20.25
N GLU A 144 -2.07 -9.50 21.05
CA GLU A 144 -0.88 -10.34 20.87
C GLU A 144 -1.20 -11.83 21.11
N ASP A 145 -1.99 -12.14 22.14
CA ASP A 145 -2.47 -13.51 22.39
C ASP A 145 -3.25 -14.06 21.19
N LEU A 146 -4.10 -13.21 20.60
CA LEU A 146 -4.87 -13.58 19.42
C LEU A 146 -3.96 -13.81 18.22
N VAL A 147 -2.98 -12.93 17.98
CA VAL A 147 -2.00 -13.09 16.90
C VAL A 147 -1.19 -14.37 17.08
N TYR A 148 -0.78 -14.69 18.32
CA TYR A 148 -0.05 -15.91 18.63
C TYR A 148 -0.85 -17.16 18.23
N VAL A 149 -2.11 -17.26 18.66
CA VAL A 149 -2.99 -18.38 18.30
C VAL A 149 -3.20 -18.47 16.79
N LEU A 150 -3.38 -17.34 16.10
CA LEU A 150 -3.56 -17.32 14.65
C LEU A 150 -2.30 -17.74 13.88
N LYS A 151 -1.10 -17.50 14.41
CA LYS A 151 0.15 -18.01 13.84
C LYS A 151 0.25 -19.52 14.00
N GLN A 152 -0.08 -20.05 15.18
CA GLN A 152 -0.08 -21.49 15.43
C GLN A 152 -1.04 -22.24 14.50
N ASP A 153 -2.25 -21.71 14.28
CA ASP A 153 -3.23 -22.26 13.33
C ASP A 153 -2.68 -22.30 11.89
N ARG A 154 -1.99 -21.24 11.46
CA ARG A 154 -1.35 -21.17 10.15
C ARG A 154 -0.25 -22.23 10.00
N ASP A 155 0.61 -22.36 11.00
CA ASP A 155 1.78 -23.24 10.94
C ASP A 155 1.37 -24.72 11.07
N ALA A 156 0.34 -25.04 11.87
CA ALA A 156 -0.22 -26.38 11.96
C ALA A 156 -0.83 -26.90 10.63
N VAL A 157 -1.35 -26.00 9.80
CA VAL A 157 -1.85 -26.34 8.45
C VAL A 157 -0.69 -26.68 7.49
N VAL A 158 0.52 -26.16 7.74
CA VAL A 158 1.70 -26.40 6.89
C VAL A 158 2.38 -27.73 7.25
N ASP A 159 2.43 -28.13 8.53
CA ASP A 159 3.07 -29.39 8.93
C ASP A 159 2.17 -30.63 8.73
N GLY A 160 0.88 -30.45 8.41
CA GLY A 160 -0.11 -31.52 8.31
C GLY A 160 -0.06 -32.38 7.03
N TYR A 161 0.86 -32.13 6.08
CA TYR A 161 0.94 -32.92 4.84
C TYR A 161 2.05 -33.98 4.83
N ASP A 162 2.89 -34.09 5.87
CA ASP A 162 4.01 -35.06 5.90
C ASP A 162 4.14 -35.85 7.21
N SER A 163 3.06 -35.99 7.97
CA SER A 163 3.05 -36.97 9.06
C SER A 163 1.70 -37.62 9.26
N SER A 164 1.75 -38.95 9.21
CA SER A 164 0.71 -39.92 9.60
C SER A 164 -0.32 -40.30 8.54
N SER A 165 0.18 -40.92 7.46
CA SER A 165 -0.48 -42.10 6.89
C SER A 165 0.29 -43.37 7.26
N SER A 166 0.07 -43.88 8.46
CA SER A 166 0.21 -45.32 8.73
C SER A 166 -0.63 -45.68 9.95
N ARG A 167 -1.79 -46.25 9.63
CA ARG A 167 -2.69 -46.97 10.53
C ARG A 167 -1.92 -47.96 11.42
N ALA A 168 -2.28 -48.00 12.69
CA ALA A 168 -2.34 -49.25 13.43
C ALA A 168 -3.46 -49.13 14.48
N ASP A 169 -4.56 -49.81 14.18
CA ASP A 169 -5.58 -50.21 15.14
C ASP A 169 -4.93 -50.91 16.34
N ASN A 170 -5.45 -50.65 17.55
CA ASN A 170 -5.85 -51.66 18.54
C ASN A 170 -6.20 -50.95 19.87
N ILE A 171 -7.49 -50.95 20.22
CA ILE A 171 -7.98 -50.87 21.61
C ILE A 171 -8.51 -52.27 21.93
N PRO A 172 -8.28 -52.81 23.14
CA PRO A 172 -9.41 -52.86 24.06
C PRO A 172 -9.06 -52.47 25.51
N SER A 173 -9.83 -51.51 26.01
CA SER A 173 -10.48 -51.46 27.33
C SER A 173 -9.76 -52.03 28.56
N SER A 174 -9.41 -51.16 29.52
CA SER A 174 -9.57 -51.49 30.93
C SER A 174 -9.84 -50.24 31.77
N ARG A 175 -10.93 -50.29 32.54
CA ARG A 175 -11.31 -49.33 33.59
C ARG A 175 -10.19 -49.21 34.62
N HIS A 176 -10.05 -48.05 35.25
CA HIS A 176 -10.08 -47.80 36.71
C HIS A 176 -9.41 -46.44 37.03
N ARG A 177 -10.14 -45.58 37.75
CA ARG A 177 -9.65 -44.39 38.48
C ARG A 177 -10.28 -44.49 39.89
N PRO A 178 -9.85 -43.75 40.93
CA PRO A 178 -8.56 -43.13 41.28
C PRO A 178 -8.06 -43.60 42.68
N LYS A 179 -6.80 -43.27 43.03
CA LYS A 179 -6.26 -42.97 44.39
C LYS A 179 -4.76 -42.68 44.15
N GLY A 180 -4.21 -41.49 44.41
CA GLY A 180 -4.25 -40.75 45.66
C GLY A 180 -2.96 -41.08 46.43
N ARG A 181 -1.91 -40.26 46.28
CA ARG A 181 -0.93 -39.86 47.31
C ARG A 181 0.25 -39.11 46.70
N ALA A 182 0.63 -38.06 47.41
CA ALA A 182 1.77 -37.19 47.20
C ALA A 182 3.11 -37.92 47.36
N PHE A 183 4.14 -37.42 46.70
CA PHE A 183 5.45 -37.27 47.32
C PHE A 183 6.18 -36.03 46.78
N ILE A 184 6.73 -35.31 47.74
CA ILE A 184 7.70 -34.21 47.64
C ILE A 184 9.06 -34.79 47.22
N GLY A 185 9.85 -34.04 46.46
CA GLY A 185 11.25 -34.42 46.21
C GLY A 185 12.03 -33.48 45.31
N LEU A 186 12.52 -32.38 45.92
CA LEU A 186 13.84 -31.73 45.71
C LEU A 186 14.22 -31.24 44.30
N SER A 187 14.41 -29.92 44.16
CA SER A 187 15.72 -29.27 43.87
C SER A 187 15.58 -28.61 42.49
N GLU A 188 15.97 -27.37 42.20
CA GLU A 188 16.99 -26.49 42.74
C GLU A 188 16.64 -25.05 42.37
N ASN A 189 17.07 -24.11 43.19
CA ASN A 189 16.87 -22.68 43.07
C ASN A 189 17.97 -22.01 42.23
N GLU A 190 17.56 -20.93 41.56
CA GLU A 190 18.30 -19.70 41.23
C GLU A 190 19.82 -19.71 40.91
N ALA A 191 20.10 -19.28 39.68
CA ALA A 191 20.96 -18.12 39.38
C ALA A 191 20.54 -17.60 37.99
N GLY A 192 20.14 -16.35 37.75
CA GLY A 192 20.66 -15.11 38.31
C GLY A 192 21.53 -14.44 37.25
N TRP A 193 20.93 -13.71 36.31
CA TRP A 193 21.62 -12.71 35.48
C TRP A 193 20.70 -11.51 35.26
N ASP A 194 20.91 -10.51 36.11
CA ASP A 194 20.59 -9.11 35.82
C ASP A 194 21.47 -8.61 34.67
N SER A 195 20.87 -7.80 33.80
CA SER A 195 21.55 -6.64 33.21
C SER A 195 20.48 -5.66 32.73
N GLU A 196 20.25 -4.64 33.55
CA GLU A 196 19.65 -3.38 33.16
C GLU A 196 20.51 -2.69 32.08
N GLY A 197 19.84 -2.08 31.11
CA GLY A 197 20.42 -1.19 30.12
C GLY A 197 19.46 -0.05 29.83
N HIS A 198 19.46 0.94 30.71
CA HIS A 198 18.73 2.19 30.63
C HIS A 198 19.39 3.11 29.59
N VAL A 199 18.67 3.55 28.54
CA VAL A 199 19.01 4.82 27.86
C VAL A 199 17.73 5.57 27.50
N ARG A 200 17.71 6.80 28.02
CA ARG A 200 16.69 7.83 28.00
C ARG A 200 16.77 8.65 26.69
N PHE A 201 15.62 9.18 26.30
CA PHE A 201 15.39 10.13 25.22
C PHE A 201 16.23 11.40 25.37
N GLU A 202 16.71 11.94 24.24
CA GLU A 202 16.79 13.39 24.02
C GLU A 202 16.31 13.76 22.60
N ASP A 203 15.74 14.95 22.57
CA ASP A 203 14.94 15.65 21.58
C ASP A 203 15.73 16.91 21.24
N GLU A 204 16.00 17.22 19.98
CA GLU A 204 16.19 18.62 19.56
C GLU A 204 16.13 18.77 18.05
N ALA A 205 15.31 19.73 17.63
CA ALA A 205 15.32 20.35 16.32
C ALA A 205 16.39 21.45 16.30
N ASP A 206 16.97 21.72 15.14
CA ASP A 206 17.10 23.12 14.70
C ASP A 206 17.40 23.26 13.21
N GLU A 207 16.88 24.35 12.67
CA GLU A 207 17.12 24.87 11.33
C GLU A 207 18.61 25.18 11.08
N VAL A 208 19.02 25.26 9.81
CA VAL A 208 19.63 26.49 9.25
C VAL A 208 19.87 26.34 7.74
N SER A 209 19.49 27.41 7.03
CA SER A 209 19.73 27.70 5.61
C SER A 209 21.23 27.87 5.30
N PRO A 210 21.63 27.88 4.01
CA PRO A 210 22.32 29.11 3.61
C PRO A 210 21.85 29.64 2.25
N GLN A 211 21.46 30.91 2.31
CA GLN A 211 21.66 31.87 1.24
C GLN A 211 23.17 32.03 0.99
N VAL A 212 23.60 32.09 -0.26
CA VAL A 212 24.88 32.70 -0.62
C VAL A 212 24.60 33.86 -1.55
N GLU A 213 24.72 35.05 -0.95
CA GLU A 213 24.78 36.35 -1.58
C GLU A 213 25.96 36.47 -2.55
N SER A 214 25.69 37.26 -3.57
CA SER A 214 26.59 37.90 -4.52
C SER A 214 27.89 38.45 -3.94
N LYS A 215 29.02 38.05 -4.52
CA LYS A 215 30.24 38.87 -4.55
C LYS A 215 30.52 39.32 -5.98
N ILE A 216 30.25 40.60 -6.22
CA ILE A 216 30.86 41.37 -7.30
C ILE A 216 32.35 41.48 -6.98
N VAL A 217 33.20 40.97 -7.87
CA VAL A 217 34.62 41.37 -7.92
C VAL A 217 34.89 41.80 -9.36
N GLU A 218 34.96 43.12 -9.51
CA GLU A 218 35.39 43.81 -10.71
C GLU A 218 36.92 43.65 -10.83
N ARG A 219 37.41 43.07 -11.93
CA ARG A 219 38.82 43.20 -12.34
C ARG A 219 38.94 43.12 -13.86
N GLY A 220 39.25 44.28 -14.45
CA GLY A 220 40.33 44.42 -15.43
C GLY A 220 40.11 43.86 -16.85
N SER A 221 39.71 44.76 -17.74
CA SER A 221 39.79 44.69 -19.20
C SER A 221 41.18 44.31 -19.74
N LEU A 222 41.26 43.37 -20.71
CA LEU A 222 42.21 43.36 -21.84
C LEU A 222 41.58 42.56 -23.01
N GLY A 223 41.74 43.05 -24.23
CA GLY A 223 40.88 42.72 -25.37
C GLY A 223 41.37 41.69 -26.38
N GLY A 224 40.38 41.17 -27.14
CA GLY A 224 40.42 40.63 -28.51
C GLY A 224 40.93 39.19 -28.72
N PRO A 225 40.64 38.53 -29.87
CA PRO A 225 39.52 38.69 -30.82
C PRO A 225 38.70 37.39 -31.03
N SER A 226 37.44 37.57 -31.47
CA SER A 226 36.62 36.70 -32.33
C SER A 226 36.82 35.17 -32.25
N ALA A 227 35.91 34.49 -31.55
CA ALA A 227 35.55 33.10 -31.85
C ALA A 227 34.04 33.04 -32.12
N GLU A 228 33.68 32.62 -33.34
CA GLU A 228 32.29 32.44 -33.78
C GLU A 228 31.56 31.51 -32.81
N VAL A 229 30.60 32.05 -32.06
CA VAL A 229 29.65 31.26 -31.28
C VAL A 229 28.73 30.57 -32.29
N ARG A 230 28.99 29.30 -32.57
CA ARG A 230 28.05 28.42 -33.27
C ARG A 230 26.83 28.23 -32.37
N VAL A 231 25.81 29.06 -32.57
CA VAL A 231 24.50 28.89 -31.96
C VAL A 231 23.92 27.59 -32.50
N GLN A 232 23.86 26.56 -31.67
CA GLN A 232 23.10 25.35 -31.98
C GLN A 232 21.62 25.73 -32.01
N PRO A 233 20.87 25.45 -33.08
CA PRO A 233 19.45 25.73 -33.12
C PRO A 233 18.75 24.94 -32.01
N THR A 234 17.92 25.61 -31.23
CA THR A 234 17.06 24.96 -30.24
C THR A 234 16.15 23.97 -30.96
N PRO A 235 16.09 22.70 -30.50
CA PRO A 235 15.26 21.69 -31.15
C PRO A 235 13.81 22.15 -31.18
N THR A 236 13.20 22.05 -32.36
CA THR A 236 11.81 22.45 -32.58
C THR A 236 10.86 21.53 -31.82
N GLU A 237 9.61 21.96 -31.61
CA GLU A 237 8.56 21.12 -31.00
C GLU A 237 8.41 19.77 -31.72
N GLN A 238 8.64 19.77 -33.04
CA GLN A 238 8.64 18.57 -33.87
C GLN A 238 9.83 17.64 -33.56
N ASP A 239 11.01 18.19 -33.28
CA ASP A 239 12.20 17.42 -32.94
C ASP A 239 12.05 16.74 -31.58
N ILE A 240 11.43 17.43 -30.62
CA ILE A 240 11.12 16.90 -29.29
C ILE A 240 10.07 15.79 -29.40
N HIS A 241 9.01 16.02 -30.18
CA HIS A 241 7.99 15.00 -30.46
C HIS A 241 8.62 13.74 -31.08
N ASN A 242 9.47 13.90 -32.09
CA ASN A 242 10.16 12.79 -32.74
C ASN A 242 11.14 12.05 -31.81
N ALA A 243 11.79 12.76 -30.88
CA ALA A 243 12.64 12.14 -29.86
C ALA A 243 11.84 11.30 -28.87
N VAL A 244 10.67 11.79 -28.44
CA VAL A 244 9.75 11.05 -27.56
C VAL A 244 9.24 9.79 -28.24
N TYR A 245 8.82 9.87 -29.51
CA TYR A 245 8.38 8.69 -30.27
C TYR A 245 9.49 7.65 -30.41
N ARG A 246 10.73 8.06 -30.71
CA ARG A 246 11.88 7.14 -30.76
C ARG A 246 12.19 6.48 -29.41
N ALA A 247 12.10 7.24 -28.31
CA ALA A 247 12.27 6.70 -26.96
C ALA A 247 11.17 5.68 -26.61
N MET A 248 9.94 5.92 -27.04
CA MET A 248 8.82 4.99 -26.87
C MET A 248 9.02 3.70 -27.68
N GLU A 249 9.48 3.79 -28.94
CA GLU A 249 9.78 2.61 -29.77
C GLU A 249 10.91 1.74 -29.17
N ASN A 250 11.98 2.37 -28.67
CA ASN A 250 13.08 1.67 -28.01
C ASN A 250 12.66 0.99 -26.69
N ALA A 251 11.61 1.48 -26.04
CA ALA A 251 11.01 0.87 -24.85
C ALA A 251 10.01 -0.26 -25.18
N GLY A 252 9.98 -0.74 -26.43
CA GLY A 252 9.10 -1.82 -26.88
C GLY A 252 7.65 -1.40 -27.10
N TRP A 253 7.35 -0.10 -27.08
CA TRP A 253 6.01 0.40 -27.38
C TRP A 253 5.84 0.53 -28.90
N ARG A 254 4.96 -0.27 -29.49
CA ARG A 254 4.56 -0.13 -30.90
C ARG A 254 3.16 0.48 -30.99
N PRO A 255 2.97 1.61 -31.69
CA PRO A 255 1.64 2.06 -32.04
C PRO A 255 1.04 1.10 -33.08
N HIS A 256 -0.24 0.78 -32.95
CA HIS A 256 -0.97 0.04 -33.98
C HIS A 256 -1.06 0.95 -35.21
N GLN A 257 -0.38 0.59 -36.30
CA GLN A 257 -0.68 1.18 -37.60
C GLN A 257 -2.08 0.67 -37.96
N SER A 258 -3.09 1.53 -37.82
CA SER A 258 -4.35 1.35 -38.54
C SER A 258 -4.00 1.53 -40.02
N GLY A 259 -3.92 0.41 -40.75
CA GLY A 259 -3.70 0.43 -42.19
C GLY A 259 -4.74 1.31 -42.85
N PHE A 260 -4.27 2.35 -43.54
CA PHE A 260 -5.03 2.94 -44.62
C PHE A 260 -5.08 1.88 -45.74
N GLN A 261 -6.18 1.14 -45.82
CA GLN A 261 -6.59 0.55 -47.10
C GLN A 261 -7.11 1.69 -47.97
N SER A 262 -6.23 2.27 -48.77
CA SER A 262 -6.62 2.94 -50.01
C SER A 262 -7.00 1.85 -51.02
N GLY A 263 -8.29 1.73 -51.30
CA GLY A 263 -8.82 0.95 -52.43
C GLY A 263 -9.65 1.89 -53.30
N TRP A 264 -9.11 2.22 -54.47
CA TRP A 264 -9.89 2.44 -55.68
C TRP A 264 -10.12 1.09 -56.34
#